data_AF-A0A358C3G3-F1
#
_entry.id   AF-A0A358C3G3-F1
#
_cell.length_a   1.000
_cell.length_b   1.000
_cell.length_c   1.000
_cell.angle_alpha   90.00
_cell.angle_beta   90.00
_cell.angle_gamma   90.00
#
_symmetry.space_group_name_H-M   'P 1'
#
loop_
_entity.id
_entity.type
_entity.pdbx_description
1 polymer ?
#
loop_
_entity_poly.entity_id
_entity_poly.type
_entity_poly.pdbx_seq_one_letter_code
_entity_poly.pdbx_strand_id
1 'polypeptide(L)' 'MKLRFTKMHGLGNDFVVFDGISQTVALTPEQCRRIADRPFGVGCDQILLV' A
#
# COMPACT_ATOMS: atom_id res chain seq x y z
N MET A 1 10.84 -8.16 4.48
CA MET A 1 9.48 -8.59 4.85
C MET A 1 8.65 -8.69 3.58
N LYS A 2 7.87 -9.76 3.40
CA LYS A 2 6.94 -9.88 2.26
C LYS A 2 5.53 -9.65 2.79
N LEU A 3 4.90 -8.56 2.37
CA LEU A 3 3.49 -8.26 2.66
C LEU A 3 2.65 -8.58 1.43
N ARG A 4 1.51 -9.23 1.63
CA ARG A 4 0.51 -9.37 0.58
C ARG A 4 -0.32 -8.09 0.53
N PHE A 5 -0.60 -7.61 -0.67
CA PHE A 5 -1.43 -6.43 -0.88
C PHE A 5 -2.28 -6.60 -2.13
N THR A 6 -3.33 -5.80 -2.23
CA THR A 6 -4.15 -5.65 -3.44
C THR A 6 -4.02 -4.22 -3.93
N LYS A 7 -3.74 -4.03 -5.23
CA LYS A 7 -3.80 -2.71 -5.87
C LYS A 7 -5.17 -2.50 -6.50
N MET A 8 -5.80 -1.38 -6.18
CA MET A 8 -7.12 -1.01 -6.69
C MET A 8 -7.12 0.45 -7.11
N HIS A 9 -8.12 0.85 -7.90
CA HIS A 9 -8.34 2.26 -8.23
C HIS A 9 -9.84 2.54 -8.36
N GLY A 10 -10.23 3.81 -8.17
CA GLY A 10 -11.58 4.28 -8.36
C GLY A 10 -11.57 5.74 -8.80
N LEU A 11 -12.23 6.04 -9.92
CA LEU A 11 -12.34 7.41 -10.47
C LEU A 11 -11.00 8.16 -10.60
N GLY A 12 -9.92 7.44 -10.88
CA GLY A 12 -8.57 8.01 -11.06
C GLY A 12 -7.72 8.11 -9.79
N ASN A 13 -8.29 7.82 -8.61
CA ASN A 13 -7.54 7.68 -7.36
C ASN A 13 -7.11 6.22 -7.20
N ASP A 14 -5.82 5.93 -7.03
CA ASP A 14 -5.31 4.57 -6.85
C ASP A 14 -4.81 4.28 -5.42
N PHE A 15 -5.07 3.06 -4.95
CA PHE A 15 -4.79 2.64 -3.59
C PHE A 15 -4.13 1.26 -3.51
N VAL A 16 -3.27 1.12 -2.51
CA VAL A 16 -2.72 -0.17 -2.08
C VAL A 16 -3.43 -0.58 -0.79
N VAL A 17 -4.02 -1.76 -0.79
CA VAL A 17 -4.76 -2.30 0.35
C VAL A 17 -3.97 -3.44 0.98
N PHE A 18 -3.68 -3.33 2.28
CA PHE A 18 -3.17 -4.41 3.09
C PHE A 18 -4.29 -4.98 3.95
N ASP A 19 -4.44 -6.31 3.93
CA ASP A 19 -5.27 -7.03 4.87
C ASP A 19 -4.47 -7.23 6.17
N GLY A 20 -4.84 -6.51 7.23
CA GLY A 20 -4.30 -6.60 8.58
C GLY A 20 -4.97 -7.66 9.46
N ILE A 21 -6.03 -8.32 8.97
CA ILE A 21 -6.72 -9.41 9.64
C ILE A 21 -5.94 -10.72 9.46
N SER A 22 -5.48 -11.01 8.23
CA SER A 22 -4.75 -12.26 7.93
C SER A 22 -3.23 -12.19 8.09
N GLN A 23 -2.68 -11.00 8.37
CA GLN A 23 -1.23 -10.78 8.55
C GLN A 23 -0.98 -9.54 9.41
N THR A 24 0.12 -9.55 10.15
CA THR A 24 0.58 -8.36 10.86
C THR A 24 1.17 -7.35 9.89
N VAL A 25 0.62 -6.14 9.87
CA VAL A 25 1.09 -5.03 9.04
C VAL A 25 1.56 -3.91 9.96
N ALA A 26 2.88 -3.73 10.02
CA ALA A 26 3.50 -2.62 10.75
C ALA A 26 4.37 -1.84 9.77
N LEU A 27 3.81 -0.76 9.22
CA LEU A 27 4.48 0.12 8.28
C LEU A 27 4.85 1.44 8.94
N THR A 28 6.10 1.85 8.76
CA THR A 28 6.57 3.19 9.11
C THR A 28 6.18 4.20 8.04
N PRO A 29 6.11 5.51 8.34
CA PRO A 29 5.86 6.54 7.34
C PRO A 29 6.82 6.50 6.14
N GLU A 30 8.08 6.12 6.36
CA GLU A 30 9.08 5.99 5.29
C GLU A 30 8.82 4.80 4.38
N GLN A 31 8.36 3.67 4.94
CA GLN A 31 7.92 2.53 4.15
C GLN A 31 6.67 2.87 3.34
N CYS A 32 5.70 3.59 3.92
CA CYS A 32 4.53 4.07 3.20
C CYS A 32 4.92 4.97 2.02
N ARG A 33 5.84 5.93 2.23
CA ARG A 33 6.37 6.79 1.15
C ARG A 33 7.05 5.97 0.05
N ARG A 34 7.87 4.98 0.39
CA ARG A 34 8.51 4.09 -0.60
C ARG A 34 7.52 3.23 -1.36
N ILE A 35 6.43 2.79 -0.73
CA ILE A 35 5.37 2.05 -1.42
C ILE A 35 4.65 2.96 -2.42
N ALA A 36 4.38 4.21 -2.03
CA ALA A 36 3.69 5.20 -2.84
C ALA A 36 4.54 5.78 -3.99
N ASP A 37 5.86 5.64 -3.94
CA ASP A 37 6.78 6.00 -5.03
C ASP A 37 6.41 5.26 -6.32
N ARG A 38 6.15 6.00 -7.41
CA ARG A 38 5.74 5.43 -8.70
C ARG A 38 6.91 4.84 -9.51
N PRO A 39 8.07 5.52 -9.62
CA PRO A 39 9.25 4.93 -10.26
C PRO A 39 9.83 3.69 -9.57
N PHE A 40 9.89 3.67 -8.24
CA PHE A 40 10.65 2.65 -7.49
C PHE A 40 9.81 1.81 -6.53
N GLY A 41 8.55 2.18 -6.31
CA GLY A 41 7.61 1.47 -5.45
C GLY A 41 6.48 0.82 -6.21
N VAL A 42 5.36 0.62 -5.53
CA VAL A 42 4.11 0.14 -6.16
C VAL A 42 3.41 1.28 -6.89
N GLY A 43 3.58 2.51 -6.40
CA GLY A 43 2.91 3.71 -6.88
C GLY A 43 1.46 3.74 -6.45
N CYS A 44 1.04 4.70 -5.65
CA CYS A 44 -0.37 4.92 -5.32
C CYS A 44 -0.58 6.29 -4.68
N ASP A 45 -1.80 6.80 -4.75
CA ASP A 45 -2.20 8.00 -4.02
C ASP A 45 -2.45 7.71 -2.54
N GLN A 46 -2.93 6.49 -2.19
CA GLN A 46 -3.30 6.13 -0.83
C GLN A 46 -2.91 4.69 -0.44
N ILE A 47 -2.68 4.48 0.86
CA ILE A 47 -2.49 3.15 1.46
C ILE A 47 -3.61 2.92 2.46
N LEU A 48 -4.32 1.81 2.29
CA LEU A 48 -5.40 1.38 3.17
C LEU A 48 -4.97 0.12 3.93
N LEU A 49 -5.31 0.07 5.21
CA LEU A 49 -5.16 -1.10 6.07
C LEU A 49 -6.56 -1.50 6.53
N VAL A 50 -6.93 -2.74 6.25
CA VAL A 50 -8.21 -3.35 6.65
C VAL A 50 -8.00 -4.29 7.83
#